data_AF-A0A1F9TYR4-F1
#
_entry.id   AF-A0A1F9TYR4-F1
#
_cell.length_a   1.000
_cell.length_b   1.000
_cell.length_c   1.000
_cell.angle_alpha   90.00
_cell.angle_beta   90.00
_cell.angle_gamma   90.00
#
_symmetry.space_group_name_H-M   'P 1'
#
loop_
_entity.id
_entity.type
_entity.pdbx_description
1 polymer ?
#
loop_
_entity_poly.entity_id
_entity_poly.type
_entity_poly.pdbx_seq_one_letter_code
_entity_poly.pdbx_strand_id
1 'polypeptide(L)'
;MLASLPQLPTLLRRMSVSGEIRKIFQHKLTIMVVPHNALSRFQFRFSFSFFIFLIGFSVGMFSWAVVAVTSNIDYWSMKVNHEVLKLKVQYFATELRKNREMLEGVQEADLQLRKLLRINDRQKILDGELAEETNGQGGPEPFETTLLEKALDKTLWTITESEIRQASRVIRNESASRLTSFKEISEFIAYERGYSRSCPLGWPAPGRLTSHYGHRVSPMRGGSEFHMGIDIANEKGTPVRATADGTVLSAGPEGGYGRLVIIDHGFGFRSYYGHNSVLKVQRGQLVRRGQVIAEMGSTGSSTGNHAHYEVWQYGRPIDPWKFASAPLPIRTGDVVNVAKKVGLGSTVGLHNRFENNTEAH
;
A
#
# COMPACT_ATOMS: atom_id res chain seq x y z
N MET A 1 -4.68 -19.15 -83.53
CA MET A 1 -6.12 -18.85 -83.61
C MET A 1 -6.34 -17.56 -82.81
N LEU A 2 -6.27 -16.32 -83.29
CA LEU A 2 -6.66 -15.67 -84.56
C LEU A 2 -8.08 -16.01 -85.04
N ALA A 3 -8.84 -14.92 -85.30
CA ALA A 3 -10.24 -14.76 -85.73
C ALA A 3 -11.28 -14.73 -84.58
N SER A 4 -12.23 -13.79 -84.48
CA SER A 4 -12.58 -12.60 -85.26
C SER A 4 -13.74 -11.88 -84.52
N LEU A 5 -13.65 -10.57 -84.29
CA LEU A 5 -14.77 -9.74 -83.80
C LEU A 5 -15.25 -8.82 -84.94
N PRO A 6 -16.57 -8.63 -85.12
CA PRO A 6 -17.12 -7.85 -86.22
C PRO A 6 -17.01 -6.34 -85.95
N GLN A 7 -16.83 -5.56 -87.01
CA GLN A 7 -16.82 -4.10 -86.99
C GLN A 7 -18.24 -3.54 -86.76
N LEU A 8 -18.35 -2.51 -85.92
CA LEU A 8 -19.51 -1.61 -85.85
C LEU A 8 -19.02 -0.16 -85.99
N PRO A 9 -19.76 0.73 -86.70
CA PRO A 9 -19.24 2.02 -87.15
C PRO A 9 -19.22 3.07 -86.03
N THR A 10 -18.15 3.84 -86.05
CA THR A 10 -17.92 5.12 -85.39
C THR A 10 -18.99 6.15 -85.74
N LEU A 11 -19.92 6.42 -84.81
CA LEU A 11 -20.79 7.61 -84.83
C LEU A 11 -20.93 8.22 -83.42
N LEU A 12 -19.80 8.54 -82.76
CA LEU A 12 -19.81 9.58 -81.74
C LEU A 12 -19.75 10.93 -82.45
N ARG A 13 -20.94 11.45 -82.77
CA ARG A 13 -21.18 12.85 -83.12
C ARG A 13 -20.57 13.71 -82.02
N ARG A 14 -19.38 14.25 -82.32
CA ARG A 14 -18.67 15.26 -81.55
C ARG A 14 -19.56 16.49 -81.50
N MET A 15 -20.49 16.55 -80.54
CA MET A 15 -21.27 17.75 -80.26
C MET A 15 -20.26 18.84 -79.92
N SER A 16 -20.16 19.80 -80.83
CA SER A 16 -19.28 20.96 -80.78
C SER A 16 -19.80 21.94 -79.72
N VAL A 17 -19.68 21.56 -78.45
CA VAL A 17 -20.03 22.40 -77.30
C VAL A 17 -19.16 23.69 -77.31
N SER A 18 -17.98 23.65 -77.91
CA SER A 18 -17.09 24.81 -78.04
C SER A 18 -17.65 25.92 -78.96
N GLY A 19 -18.46 25.58 -79.96
CA GLY A 19 -19.02 26.55 -80.90
C GLY A 19 -20.18 27.36 -80.33
N GLU A 20 -21.10 26.70 -79.61
CA GLU A 20 -22.26 27.37 -79.02
C GLU A 20 -21.87 28.23 -77.81
N ILE A 21 -20.94 27.76 -76.99
CA ILE A 21 -20.39 28.54 -75.87
C ILE A 21 -19.75 29.84 -76.39
N ARG A 22 -19.02 29.79 -77.52
CA ARG A 22 -18.37 30.97 -78.09
C ARG A 22 -19.36 32.05 -78.56
N LYS A 23 -20.58 31.67 -78.97
CA LYS A 23 -21.66 32.63 -79.26
C LYS A 23 -22.19 33.30 -77.98
N ILE A 24 -22.32 32.54 -76.90
CA ILE A 24 -22.80 33.07 -75.60
C ILE A 24 -21.84 34.14 -75.06
N PHE A 25 -20.53 33.94 -75.20
CA PHE A 25 -19.49 34.89 -74.79
C PHE A 25 -19.43 36.20 -75.60
N GLN A 26 -20.11 36.29 -76.75
CA GLN A 26 -20.15 37.50 -77.57
C GLN A 26 -21.29 38.46 -77.18
N HIS A 27 -22.23 38.02 -76.34
CA HIS A 27 -23.32 38.87 -75.89
C HIS A 27 -22.83 39.91 -74.87
N LYS A 28 -23.15 41.17 -75.15
CA LYS A 28 -22.89 42.32 -74.26
C LYS A 28 -24.17 42.63 -73.51
N LEU A 29 -24.13 42.51 -72.18
CA LEU A 29 -25.26 42.91 -71.34
C LEU A 29 -25.15 44.43 -71.13
N THR A 30 -26.22 45.16 -71.43
CA THR A 30 -26.29 46.60 -71.19
C THR A 30 -27.23 46.84 -70.02
N ILE A 31 -26.68 47.27 -68.89
CA ILE A 31 -27.47 47.67 -67.72
C ILE A 31 -27.64 49.18 -67.83
N MET A 32 -28.90 49.63 -67.94
CA MET A 32 -29.26 51.04 -67.99
C MET A 32 -29.94 51.41 -66.68
N VAL A 33 -29.28 52.26 -65.88
CA VAL A 33 -29.84 52.78 -64.64
C VAL A 33 -30.46 54.13 -64.95
N VAL A 34 -31.78 54.24 -64.78
CA VAL A 34 -32.53 55.48 -65.01
C VAL A 34 -33.03 56.00 -63.67
N PRO A 35 -32.32 56.95 -63.04
CA PRO A 35 -32.78 57.58 -61.80
C PRO A 35 -34.00 58.46 -62.10
N HIS A 36 -35.04 58.39 -61.27
CA HIS A 36 -36.34 59.02 -61.54
C HIS A 36 -36.31 60.57 -61.65
N ASN A 37 -35.23 61.23 -61.22
CA ASN A 37 -35.14 62.70 -61.13
C ASN A 37 -33.94 63.34 -61.86
N ALA A 38 -33.23 62.62 -62.75
CA ALA A 38 -32.11 63.20 -63.52
C ALA A 38 -32.09 62.75 -64.99
N LEU A 39 -31.83 63.68 -65.91
CA LEU A 39 -31.83 63.47 -67.37
C LEU A 39 -30.59 62.72 -67.90
N SER A 40 -29.56 62.50 -67.08
CA SER A 40 -28.36 61.76 -67.48
C SER A 40 -28.57 60.25 -67.28
N ARG A 41 -28.57 59.52 -68.39
CA ARG A 41 -28.71 58.06 -68.43
C ARG A 41 -27.33 57.43 -68.35
N PHE A 42 -27.05 56.66 -67.30
CA PHE A 42 -25.80 55.89 -67.19
C PHE A 42 -26.01 54.49 -67.77
N GLN A 43 -25.22 54.17 -68.79
CA GLN A 43 -25.23 52.86 -69.46
C GLN A 43 -23.89 52.19 -69.25
N PHE A 44 -23.92 51.02 -68.61
CA PHE A 44 -22.73 50.18 -68.47
C PHE A 44 -22.86 48.95 -69.36
N ARG A 45 -21.84 48.71 -70.17
CA ARG A 45 -21.78 47.56 -71.09
C ARG A 45 -20.76 46.57 -70.57
N PHE A 46 -21.23 45.44 -70.06
CA PHE A 46 -20.36 44.37 -69.56
C PHE A 46 -20.35 43.20 -70.54
N SER A 47 -19.16 42.65 -70.77
CA SER A 47 -19.01 41.39 -71.50
C SER A 47 -19.48 40.23 -70.61
N PHE A 48 -20.11 39.20 -71.17
CA PHE A 48 -20.47 38.01 -70.41
C PHE A 48 -19.25 37.33 -69.75
N SER A 49 -18.06 37.42 -70.37
CA SER A 49 -16.79 36.96 -69.77
C SER A 49 -16.45 37.64 -68.45
N PHE A 50 -16.84 38.90 -68.28
CA PHE A 50 -16.56 39.67 -67.05
C PHE A 50 -17.33 39.08 -65.86
N PHE A 51 -18.59 38.67 -66.06
CA PHE A 51 -19.38 38.04 -65.00
C PHE A 51 -18.88 36.65 -64.62
N ILE A 52 -18.47 35.83 -65.60
CA ILE A 52 -17.88 34.52 -65.32
C ILE A 52 -16.58 34.66 -64.53
N PHE A 53 -15.73 35.62 -64.90
CA PHE A 53 -14.52 35.95 -64.15
C PHE A 53 -14.85 36.42 -62.72
N LEU A 54 -15.85 37.30 -62.56
CA LEU A 54 -16.26 37.82 -61.25
C LEU A 54 -16.79 36.71 -60.33
N ILE A 55 -17.57 35.77 -60.87
CA ILE A 55 -18.07 34.60 -60.12
C ILE A 55 -16.89 33.70 -59.72
N GLY A 56 -16.01 33.37 -60.66
CA GLY A 56 -14.82 32.55 -60.37
C GLY A 56 -13.90 33.18 -59.33
N PHE A 57 -13.68 34.50 -59.41
CA PHE A 57 -12.91 35.26 -58.44
C PHE A 57 -13.56 35.26 -57.05
N SER A 58 -14.89 35.43 -56.99
CA SER A 58 -15.64 35.41 -55.73
C SER A 58 -15.58 34.05 -55.04
N VAL A 59 -15.69 32.96 -55.81
CA VAL A 59 -15.54 31.58 -55.29
C VAL A 59 -14.11 31.33 -54.82
N GLY A 60 -13.10 31.81 -55.57
CA GLY A 60 -11.69 31.70 -55.17
C GLY A 60 -11.38 32.43 -53.86
N MET A 61 -11.87 33.67 -53.72
CA MET A 61 -11.74 34.47 -52.50
C MET A 61 -12.44 33.81 -51.31
N PHE A 62 -13.64 33.25 -51.53
CA PHE A 62 -14.38 32.55 -50.49
C PHE A 62 -13.63 31.28 -50.02
N SER A 63 -13.15 30.45 -50.96
CA SER A 63 -12.34 29.28 -50.64
C SER A 63 -11.05 29.64 -49.90
N TRP A 64 -10.36 30.70 -50.34
CA TRP A 64 -9.16 31.20 -49.65
C TRP A 64 -9.48 31.71 -48.24
N ALA A 65 -10.57 32.45 -48.06
CA ALA A 65 -11.01 32.94 -46.75
C ALA A 65 -11.37 31.79 -45.80
N VAL A 66 -12.03 30.74 -46.29
CA VAL A 66 -12.30 29.51 -45.50
C VAL A 66 -11.00 28.87 -45.04
N VAL A 67 -10.03 28.66 -45.93
CA VAL A 67 -8.72 28.07 -45.58
C VAL A 67 -7.95 28.96 -44.58
N ALA A 68 -7.98 30.28 -44.77
CA ALA A 68 -7.32 31.22 -43.87
C ALA A 68 -7.94 31.21 -42.46
N VAL A 69 -9.27 31.10 -42.37
CA VAL A 69 -9.98 31.00 -41.08
C VAL A 69 -9.71 29.66 -40.41
N THR A 70 -9.82 28.54 -41.14
CA THR A 70 -9.58 27.20 -40.56
C THR A 70 -8.15 27.04 -40.06
N SER A 71 -7.15 27.49 -40.84
CA SER A 71 -5.73 27.43 -40.43
C SER A 71 -5.43 28.29 -39.21
N ASN A 72 -6.08 29.45 -39.07
CA ASN A 72 -5.91 30.31 -37.90
C ASN A 72 -6.61 29.71 -36.66
N ILE A 73 -7.78 29.06 -36.82
CA ILE A 73 -8.47 28.33 -35.74
C ILE A 73 -7.61 27.15 -35.26
N ASP A 74 -7.06 26.37 -36.19
CA ASP A 74 -6.18 25.24 -35.87
C ASP A 74 -4.92 25.71 -35.13
N TYR A 75 -4.31 26.82 -35.56
CA TYR A 75 -3.17 27.42 -34.88
C TYR A 75 -3.49 27.81 -33.42
N TRP A 76 -4.62 28.49 -33.20
CA TRP A 76 -5.03 28.89 -31.85
C TRP A 76 -5.36 27.67 -30.97
N SER A 77 -6.04 26.68 -31.52
CA SER A 77 -6.31 25.40 -30.85
C SER A 77 -5.02 24.69 -30.45
N MET A 78 -4.04 24.58 -31.36
CA MET A 78 -2.73 23.99 -31.08
C MET A 78 -1.97 24.74 -29.99
N LYS A 79 -1.99 26.08 -30.03
CA LYS A 79 -1.31 26.92 -29.03
C LYS A 79 -1.91 26.73 -27.64
N VAL A 80 -3.24 26.68 -27.53
CA VAL A 80 -3.94 26.42 -26.27
C VAL A 80 -3.63 25.00 -25.77
N ASN A 81 -3.72 23.99 -26.64
CA ASN A 81 -3.42 22.61 -26.28
C ASN A 81 -1.97 22.44 -25.82
N HIS A 82 -1.01 23.17 -26.40
CA HIS A 82 0.40 23.15 -26.00
C HIS A 82 0.62 23.70 -24.60
N GLU A 83 0.00 24.84 -24.26
CA GLU A 83 0.11 25.41 -22.92
C GLU A 83 -0.59 24.53 -21.88
N VAL A 84 -1.74 23.95 -22.22
CA VAL A 84 -2.43 22.98 -21.35
C VAL A 84 -1.57 21.73 -21.13
N LEU A 85 -0.92 21.23 -22.19
CA LEU A 85 -0.04 20.06 -22.09
C LEU A 85 1.16 20.36 -21.18
N LYS A 86 1.79 21.53 -21.29
CA LYS A 86 2.86 21.95 -20.39
C LYS A 86 2.40 21.96 -18.93
N LEU A 87 1.24 22.56 -18.64
CA LEU A 87 0.70 22.60 -17.28
C LEU A 87 0.42 21.20 -16.73
N LYS A 88 -0.16 20.31 -17.55
CA LYS A 88 -0.41 18.92 -17.14
C LYS A 88 0.88 18.17 -16.83
N VAL A 89 1.92 18.34 -17.63
CA VAL A 89 3.19 17.65 -17.37
C VAL A 89 3.92 18.26 -16.17
N GLN A 90 3.91 19.59 -16.00
CA GLN A 90 4.45 20.23 -14.80
C GLN A 90 3.75 19.77 -13.52
N TYR A 91 2.42 19.67 -13.56
CA TYR A 91 1.63 19.10 -12.48
C TYR A 91 2.03 17.66 -12.19
N PHE A 92 2.11 16.81 -13.23
CA PHE A 92 2.51 15.42 -13.09
C PHE A 92 3.94 15.27 -12.53
N ALA A 93 4.90 16.07 -13.00
CA ALA A 93 6.26 16.08 -12.47
C ALA A 93 6.30 16.50 -10.99
N THR A 94 5.48 17.48 -10.60
CA THR A 94 5.35 17.91 -9.21
C THR A 94 4.76 16.80 -8.34
N GLU A 95 3.76 16.09 -8.84
CA GLU A 95 3.13 14.98 -8.14
C GLU A 95 4.07 13.78 -8.00
N LEU A 96 4.84 13.48 -9.05
CA LEU A 96 5.89 12.47 -9.00
C LEU A 96 6.96 12.81 -7.96
N ARG A 97 7.40 14.08 -7.88
CA ARG A 97 8.35 14.53 -6.87
C ARG A 97 7.81 14.31 -5.45
N LYS A 98 6.56 14.70 -5.18
CA LYS A 98 5.93 14.46 -3.87
C LYS A 98 5.83 12.97 -3.53
N ASN A 99 5.42 12.14 -4.49
CA ASN A 99 5.35 10.69 -4.30
C ASN A 99 6.71 10.09 -3.98
N ARG A 100 7.77 10.57 -4.64
CA ARG A 100 9.15 10.17 -4.36
C ARG A 100 9.60 10.57 -2.96
N GLU A 101 9.41 11.83 -2.58
CA GLU A 101 9.75 12.32 -1.23
C GLU A 101 9.05 11.49 -0.14
N MET A 102 7.78 11.11 -0.36
CA MET A 102 7.07 10.20 0.53
C MET A 102 7.71 8.81 0.58
N LEU A 103 8.11 8.26 -0.57
CA LEU A 103 8.73 6.94 -0.65
C LEU A 103 10.13 6.89 -0.01
N GLU A 104 10.92 7.95 -0.15
CA GLU A 104 12.19 8.12 0.54
C GLU A 104 12.00 8.21 2.06
N GLY A 105 10.98 8.94 2.52
CA GLY A 105 10.59 8.97 3.93
C GLY A 105 10.20 7.59 4.47
N VAL A 106 9.48 6.79 3.69
CA VAL A 106 9.14 5.40 4.04
C VAL A 106 10.39 4.52 4.13
N GLN A 107 11.34 4.68 3.22
CA GLN A 107 12.60 3.93 3.22
C GLN A 107 13.46 4.26 4.44
N GLU A 108 13.58 5.53 4.81
CA GLU A 108 14.31 5.93 6.02
C GLU A 108 13.64 5.36 7.28
N ALA A 109 12.30 5.40 7.34
CA ALA A 109 11.55 4.78 8.44
C ALA A 109 11.78 3.26 8.51
N ASP A 110 11.78 2.56 7.37
CA ASP A 110 12.11 1.13 7.26
C ASP A 110 13.51 0.82 7.80
N LEU A 111 14.53 1.58 7.37
CA LEU A 111 15.92 1.45 7.83
C LEU A 111 16.06 1.70 9.33
N GLN A 112 15.43 2.75 9.85
CA GLN A 112 15.42 3.04 11.28
C GLN A 112 14.77 1.91 12.08
N LEU A 113 13.66 1.36 11.57
CA LEU A 113 12.94 0.26 12.21
C LEU A 113 13.78 -1.03 12.22
N ARG A 114 14.45 -1.36 11.12
CA ARG A 114 15.40 -2.49 11.06
C ARG A 114 16.54 -2.35 12.07
N LYS A 115 17.13 -1.15 12.17
CA LYS A 115 18.19 -0.84 13.16
C LYS A 115 17.69 -1.01 14.59
N LEU A 116 16.50 -0.48 14.91
CA LEU A 116 15.90 -0.58 16.24
C LEU A 116 15.55 -2.03 16.61
N LEU A 117 15.00 -2.78 15.66
CA LEU A 117 14.54 -4.15 15.88
C LEU A 117 15.69 -5.17 15.86
N ARG A 118 16.93 -4.75 15.55
CA ARG A 118 18.09 -5.64 15.38
C ARG A 118 17.76 -6.81 14.47
N ILE A 119 16.90 -6.57 13.47
CA ILE A 119 16.64 -7.51 12.39
C ILE A 119 17.94 -7.52 11.61
N ASN A 120 18.84 -8.43 11.96
CA ASN A 120 19.96 -8.72 11.10
C ASN A 120 19.35 -9.24 9.80
N ASP A 121 19.61 -8.54 8.69
CA ASP A 121 19.35 -9.08 7.36
C ASP A 121 19.98 -10.47 7.36
N ARG A 122 19.14 -11.51 7.34
CA ARG A 122 19.61 -12.89 7.29
C ARG A 122 20.51 -13.10 6.07
N GLN A 123 20.35 -12.26 5.05
CA GLN A 123 21.24 -12.11 3.90
C GLN A 123 22.64 -11.60 4.26
N LYS A 124 22.83 -10.64 5.16
CA LYS A 124 24.20 -10.17 5.52
C LYS A 124 25.05 -11.19 6.28
N ILE A 125 24.44 -12.20 6.90
CA ILE A 125 25.18 -13.28 7.57
C ILE A 125 25.57 -14.39 6.57
N LEU A 126 24.83 -14.54 5.47
CA LEU A 126 25.14 -15.50 4.39
C LEU A 126 26.03 -14.87 3.31
N ASP A 127 25.91 -13.57 3.08
CA ASP A 127 26.58 -12.82 2.02
C ASP A 127 27.84 -12.10 2.52
N GLY A 128 28.49 -12.64 3.56
CA GLY A 128 29.78 -12.18 4.09
C GLY A 128 30.95 -12.21 3.10
N GLU A 129 30.67 -12.47 1.82
CA GLU A 129 31.66 -12.50 0.74
C GLU A 129 31.15 -11.91 -0.60
N LEU A 130 29.93 -11.34 -0.66
CA LEU A 130 29.35 -10.82 -1.94
C LEU A 130 28.60 -9.47 -1.84
N ALA A 131 28.54 -8.84 -0.67
CA ALA A 131 27.73 -7.63 -0.47
C ALA A 131 28.48 -6.29 -0.70
N GLU A 132 29.46 -6.25 -1.61
CA GLU A 132 30.09 -4.98 -2.02
C GLU A 132 29.33 -4.22 -3.14
N GLU A 133 28.27 -4.78 -3.74
CA GLU A 133 27.67 -4.16 -4.95
C GLU A 133 26.13 -4.19 -5.05
N THR A 134 25.40 -4.03 -3.94
CA THR A 134 23.98 -3.63 -4.05
C THR A 134 23.72 -2.29 -3.38
N ASN A 135 24.24 -1.27 -4.06
CA ASN A 135 23.59 0.00 -4.31
C ASN A 135 22.83 0.61 -3.13
N GLY A 136 23.56 1.38 -2.32
CA GLY A 136 23.01 2.57 -1.68
C GLY A 136 22.59 3.60 -2.75
N GLN A 137 21.48 3.33 -3.44
CA GLN A 137 20.83 4.31 -4.30
C GLN A 137 19.99 5.25 -3.42
N GLY A 138 20.68 6.16 -2.73
CA GLY A 138 20.06 7.29 -2.03
C GLY A 138 19.84 8.50 -2.95
N GLY A 139 19.94 8.33 -4.26
CA GLY A 139 19.85 9.40 -5.24
C GLY A 139 19.03 9.00 -6.47
N PRO A 140 18.50 9.99 -7.23
CA PRO A 140 17.83 9.73 -8.49
C PRO A 140 18.74 8.99 -9.44
N GLU A 141 18.21 7.92 -10.03
CA GLU A 141 18.89 7.19 -11.11
C GLU A 141 19.28 8.20 -12.20
N PRO A 142 20.42 8.04 -12.89
CA PRO A 142 20.85 8.96 -13.95
C PRO A 142 19.81 9.16 -15.05
N PHE A 143 18.90 8.20 -15.20
CA PHE A 143 17.76 8.25 -16.10
C PHE A 143 16.61 9.16 -15.59
N GLU A 144 16.40 9.22 -14.28
CA GLU A 144 15.35 10.03 -13.66
C GLU A 144 15.74 11.51 -13.58
N THR A 145 17.02 11.80 -13.33
CA THR A 145 17.55 13.16 -13.39
C THR A 145 17.41 13.74 -14.79
N THR A 146 17.74 12.95 -15.82
CA THR A 146 17.62 13.37 -17.22
C THR A 146 16.17 13.56 -17.66
N LEU A 147 15.21 12.76 -17.17
CA LEU A 147 13.79 12.98 -17.41
C LEU A 147 13.26 14.26 -16.74
N LEU A 148 13.70 14.50 -15.51
CA LEU A 148 13.33 15.69 -14.73
C LEU A 148 13.93 16.96 -15.35
N GLU A 149 15.19 16.93 -15.78
CA GLU A 149 15.84 18.02 -16.50
C GLU A 149 15.13 18.33 -17.82
N LYS A 150 14.81 17.33 -18.64
CA LYS A 150 14.00 17.51 -19.87
C LYS A 150 12.61 18.08 -19.59
N ALA A 151 12.01 17.71 -18.45
CA ALA A 151 10.73 18.26 -18.04
C ALA A 151 10.80 19.73 -17.58
N LEU A 152 11.91 20.11 -16.95
CA LEU A 152 12.16 21.47 -16.47
C LEU A 152 12.62 22.41 -17.60
N ASP A 153 13.39 21.91 -18.57
CA ASP A 153 13.94 22.68 -19.69
C ASP A 153 12.92 22.94 -20.83
N LYS A 154 11.61 22.71 -20.58
CA LYS A 154 10.51 22.90 -21.54
C LYS A 154 10.65 22.09 -22.85
N THR A 155 11.58 21.14 -22.91
CA THR A 155 11.78 20.18 -24.02
C THR A 155 10.92 18.93 -23.85
N LEU A 156 9.72 19.10 -23.29
CA LEU A 156 8.78 18.02 -22.96
C LEU A 156 8.35 17.17 -24.17
N TRP A 157 8.36 17.76 -25.36
CA TRP A 157 8.06 17.06 -26.61
C TRP A 157 9.19 16.12 -27.08
N THR A 158 10.36 16.17 -26.43
CA THR A 158 11.51 15.28 -26.70
C THR A 158 11.48 14.00 -25.87
N ILE A 159 10.57 13.90 -24.89
CA ILE A 159 10.41 12.67 -24.08
C ILE A 159 9.77 11.60 -24.95
N THR A 160 10.54 10.54 -25.20
CA THR A 160 10.11 9.40 -26.01
C THR A 160 9.22 8.45 -25.21
N GLU A 161 8.34 7.71 -25.90
CA GLU A 161 7.49 6.70 -25.28
C GLU A 161 8.30 5.61 -24.56
N SER A 162 9.49 5.27 -25.09
CA SER A 162 10.45 4.36 -24.45
C SER A 162 10.94 4.89 -23.11
N GLU A 163 11.22 6.19 -23.01
CA GLU A 163 11.69 6.80 -21.78
C GLU A 163 10.60 6.77 -20.69
N ILE A 164 9.35 7.08 -21.04
CA ILE A 164 8.21 6.98 -20.11
C ILE A 164 7.98 5.53 -19.66
N ARG A 165 8.08 4.56 -20.57
CA ARG A 165 7.97 3.13 -20.24
C ARG A 165 9.08 2.69 -19.29
N GLN A 166 10.30 3.15 -19.50
CA GLN A 166 11.43 2.83 -18.64
C GLN A 166 11.26 3.46 -17.23
N ALA A 167 10.89 4.73 -17.14
CA ALA A 167 10.59 5.40 -15.86
C ALA A 167 9.48 4.65 -15.09
N SER A 168 8.40 4.29 -15.79
CA SER A 168 7.29 3.54 -15.20
C SER A 168 7.73 2.16 -14.70
N ARG A 169 8.66 1.51 -15.40
CA ARG A 169 9.21 0.21 -14.99
C ARG A 169 10.08 0.34 -13.74
N VAL A 170 10.94 1.36 -13.67
CA VAL A 170 11.79 1.63 -12.50
C VAL A 170 10.93 1.88 -11.27
N ILE A 171 9.99 2.84 -11.34
CA ILE A 171 9.09 3.18 -10.23
C ILE A 171 8.30 1.95 -9.78
N ARG A 172 7.79 1.14 -10.72
CA ARG A 172 7.04 -0.08 -10.40
C ARG A 172 7.89 -1.10 -9.67
N ASN A 173 9.11 -1.34 -10.14
CA ASN A 173 10.04 -2.29 -9.52
C ASN A 173 10.46 -1.81 -8.12
N GLU A 174 10.77 -0.53 -7.98
CA GLU A 174 11.14 0.09 -6.71
C GLU A 174 9.98 0.02 -5.71
N SER A 175 8.76 0.34 -6.16
CA SER A 175 7.54 0.22 -5.34
C SER A 175 7.30 -1.23 -4.89
N ALA A 176 7.49 -2.21 -5.78
CA ALA A 176 7.34 -3.63 -5.46
C ALA A 176 8.36 -4.09 -4.42
N SER A 177 9.62 -3.66 -4.55
CA SER A 177 10.67 -3.93 -3.57
C SER A 177 10.34 -3.34 -2.21
N ARG A 178 9.91 -2.07 -2.17
CA ARG A 178 9.51 -1.39 -0.93
C ARG A 178 8.33 -2.07 -0.22
N LEU A 179 7.32 -2.48 -0.98
CA LEU A 179 6.18 -3.23 -0.42
C LEU A 179 6.61 -4.58 0.17
N THR A 180 7.61 -5.22 -0.44
CA THR A 180 8.16 -6.49 0.06
C THR A 180 8.90 -6.28 1.37
N SER A 181 9.79 -5.28 1.45
CA SER A 181 10.48 -4.91 2.70
C SER A 181 9.50 -4.58 3.82
N PHE A 182 8.49 -3.76 3.53
CA PHE A 182 7.47 -3.39 4.52
C PHE A 182 6.72 -4.63 5.02
N LYS A 183 6.36 -5.55 4.13
CA LYS A 183 5.69 -6.79 4.48
C LYS A 183 6.55 -7.64 5.43
N GLU A 184 7.84 -7.83 5.13
CA GLU A 184 8.77 -8.56 6.00
C GLU A 184 8.85 -7.97 7.41
N ILE A 185 9.02 -6.65 7.52
CA ILE A 185 9.06 -5.98 8.82
C ILE A 185 7.74 -6.15 9.57
N SER A 186 6.62 -5.99 8.86
CA SER A 186 5.29 -6.13 9.46
C SER A 186 5.07 -7.55 10.00
N GLU A 187 5.50 -8.57 9.27
CA GLU A 187 5.44 -9.98 9.67
C GLU A 187 6.36 -10.26 10.85
N PHE A 188 7.58 -9.71 10.85
CA PHE A 188 8.50 -9.82 11.97
C PHE A 188 7.95 -9.19 13.25
N ILE A 189 7.41 -7.96 13.17
CA ILE A 189 6.80 -7.29 14.32
C ILE A 189 5.58 -8.08 14.82
N ALA A 190 4.76 -8.61 13.92
CA ALA A 190 3.63 -9.44 14.28
C ALA A 190 4.08 -10.72 15.00
N TYR A 191 5.13 -11.38 14.49
CA TYR A 191 5.74 -12.55 15.11
C TYR A 191 6.28 -12.24 16.51
N GLU A 192 7.09 -11.20 16.68
CA GLU A 192 7.66 -10.79 17.96
C GLU A 192 6.58 -10.43 18.99
N ARG A 193 5.54 -9.70 18.55
CA ARG A 193 4.39 -9.38 19.41
C ARG A 193 3.62 -10.63 19.82
N GLY A 194 3.41 -11.56 18.89
CA GLY A 194 2.78 -12.85 19.16
C GLY A 194 3.58 -13.64 20.19
N TYR A 195 4.87 -13.85 19.91
CA TYR A 195 5.79 -14.57 20.78
C TYR A 195 5.86 -13.96 22.19
N SER A 196 5.96 -12.63 22.30
CA SER A 196 6.01 -11.92 23.58
C SER A 196 4.72 -12.07 24.42
N ARG A 197 3.56 -12.13 23.77
CA ARG A 197 2.26 -12.36 24.44
C ARG A 197 2.09 -13.82 24.87
N SER A 198 2.64 -14.74 24.09
CA SER A 198 2.60 -16.18 24.34
C SER A 198 3.63 -16.65 25.37
N CYS A 199 4.72 -15.90 25.56
CA CYS A 199 5.75 -16.22 26.53
C CYS A 199 5.22 -16.05 27.97
N PRO A 200 5.15 -17.13 28.78
CA PRO A 200 4.78 -17.04 30.18
C PRO A 200 5.77 -16.14 30.91
N LEU A 201 5.30 -15.07 31.57
CA LEU A 201 6.17 -14.11 32.26
C LEU A 201 5.54 -13.66 33.57
N GLY A 202 6.38 -13.55 34.60
CA GLY A 202 5.98 -13.14 35.94
C GLY A 202 5.38 -14.27 36.78
N TRP A 203 5.06 -13.93 38.03
CA TRP A 203 4.57 -14.88 39.01
C TRP A 203 3.09 -15.22 38.81
N PRO A 204 2.69 -16.51 38.86
CA PRO A 204 1.29 -16.94 38.71
C PRO A 204 0.45 -16.61 39.96
N ALA A 205 1.07 -16.46 41.13
CA ALA A 205 0.42 -16.07 42.37
C ALA A 205 1.45 -15.38 43.30
N PRO A 206 1.01 -14.46 44.18
CA PRO A 206 1.86 -14.00 45.27
C PRO A 206 2.05 -15.13 46.29
N GLY A 207 3.23 -15.24 46.90
CA GLY A 207 3.48 -16.22 47.95
C GLY A 207 4.96 -16.54 48.11
N ARG A 208 5.24 -17.52 48.98
CA ARG A 208 6.60 -18.02 49.21
C ARG A 208 6.85 -19.24 48.34
N LEU A 209 7.94 -19.23 47.58
CA LEU A 209 8.39 -20.42 46.87
C LEU A 209 8.78 -21.50 47.88
N THR A 210 8.07 -22.63 47.87
CA THR A 210 8.31 -23.76 48.77
C THR A 210 8.96 -24.94 48.08
N SER A 211 8.84 -25.04 46.74
CA SER A 211 9.56 -26.06 45.99
C SER A 211 9.97 -25.60 44.60
N HIS A 212 11.16 -26.00 44.20
CA HIS A 212 11.77 -25.64 42.92
C HIS A 212 11.55 -26.74 41.89
N TYR A 213 11.77 -26.39 40.62
CA TYR A 213 11.82 -27.34 39.51
C TYR A 213 13.04 -28.27 39.64
N GLY A 214 12.86 -29.54 39.30
CA GLY A 214 13.94 -30.53 39.24
C GLY A 214 13.82 -31.69 40.23
N HIS A 215 14.92 -32.43 40.40
CA HIS A 215 14.95 -33.59 41.29
C HIS A 215 14.84 -33.18 42.76
N ARG A 216 13.90 -33.80 43.48
CA ARG A 216 13.69 -33.60 44.91
C ARG A 216 13.29 -34.91 45.60
N VAL A 217 13.39 -34.94 46.92
CA VAL A 217 12.79 -36.01 47.71
C VAL A 217 11.27 -35.77 47.74
N SER A 218 10.51 -36.79 47.35
CA SER A 218 9.05 -36.77 47.30
C SER A 218 8.48 -36.45 48.68
N PRO A 219 7.77 -35.31 48.83
CA PRO A 219 7.20 -34.91 50.11
C PRO A 219 6.17 -35.91 50.65
N MET A 220 5.60 -36.73 49.77
CA MET A 220 4.53 -37.68 50.09
C MET A 220 5.02 -39.13 50.22
N ARG A 221 6.04 -39.54 49.46
CA ARG A 221 6.45 -40.95 49.33
C ARG A 221 7.88 -41.24 49.78
N GLY A 222 8.68 -40.24 50.15
CA GLY A 222 10.03 -40.42 50.69
C GLY A 222 11.09 -40.93 49.69
N GLY A 223 10.77 -41.06 48.40
CA GLY A 223 11.69 -41.43 47.32
C GLY A 223 12.07 -40.25 46.41
N SER A 224 13.02 -40.42 45.49
CA SER A 224 13.38 -39.37 44.52
C SER A 224 12.25 -39.17 43.49
N GLU A 225 11.81 -37.93 43.28
CA GLU A 225 10.86 -37.53 42.24
C GLU A 225 11.40 -36.34 41.44
N PHE A 226 10.97 -36.22 40.18
CA PHE A 226 11.25 -35.05 39.37
C PHE A 226 10.04 -34.10 39.39
N HIS A 227 10.24 -32.91 39.93
CA HIS A 227 9.21 -31.87 39.99
C HIS A 227 9.21 -31.06 38.70
N MET A 228 8.14 -31.17 37.92
CA MET A 228 7.99 -30.53 36.60
C MET A 228 7.64 -29.04 36.67
N GLY A 229 7.50 -28.48 37.87
CA GLY A 229 7.08 -27.09 38.09
C GLY A 229 7.72 -26.44 39.31
N ILE A 230 7.05 -25.43 39.83
CA ILE A 230 7.36 -24.76 41.09
C ILE A 230 6.11 -24.71 41.98
N ASP A 231 6.32 -24.74 43.29
CA ASP A 231 5.23 -24.67 44.27
C ASP A 231 5.30 -23.37 45.05
N ILE A 232 4.24 -22.56 45.00
CA ILE A 232 4.15 -21.25 45.65
C ILE A 232 3.08 -21.32 46.73
N ALA A 233 3.51 -21.30 48.00
CA ALA A 233 2.60 -21.38 49.13
C ALA A 233 2.04 -20.01 49.53
N ASN A 234 0.74 -19.98 49.78
CA ASN A 234 0.01 -18.85 50.34
C ASN A 234 -1.33 -19.33 50.96
N GLU A 235 -2.15 -18.39 51.45
CA GLU A 235 -3.46 -18.67 51.99
C GLU A 235 -4.42 -19.25 50.93
N LYS A 236 -5.33 -20.12 51.37
CA LYS A 236 -6.42 -20.65 50.52
C LYS A 236 -7.25 -19.47 49.98
N GLY A 237 -7.62 -19.53 48.71
CA GLY A 237 -8.38 -18.45 48.06
C GLY A 237 -7.49 -17.42 47.36
N THR A 238 -6.17 -17.45 47.57
CA THR A 238 -5.23 -16.54 46.90
C THR A 238 -5.43 -16.59 45.37
N PRO A 239 -5.60 -15.46 44.67
CA PRO A 239 -5.82 -15.44 43.24
C PRO A 239 -4.64 -16.04 42.44
N VAL A 240 -4.94 -17.02 41.59
CA VAL A 240 -4.00 -17.59 40.62
C VAL A 240 -4.27 -16.95 39.26
N ARG A 241 -3.23 -16.46 38.59
CA ARG A 241 -3.29 -15.65 37.38
C ARG A 241 -2.58 -16.32 36.21
N ALA A 242 -3.14 -16.11 35.01
CA ALA A 242 -2.50 -16.51 33.77
C ALA A 242 -1.20 -15.71 33.57
N THR A 243 -0.12 -16.39 33.18
CA THR A 243 1.21 -15.79 32.99
C THR A 243 1.47 -15.33 31.55
N ALA A 244 0.58 -15.68 30.63
CA ALA A 244 0.60 -15.27 29.23
C ALA A 244 -0.83 -15.24 28.66
N ASP A 245 -1.00 -14.62 27.49
CA ASP A 245 -2.26 -14.68 26.74
C ASP A 245 -2.43 -16.09 26.17
N GLY A 246 -3.66 -16.61 26.10
CA GLY A 246 -3.87 -17.95 25.57
C GLY A 246 -5.31 -18.44 25.57
N THR A 247 -5.48 -19.71 25.24
CA THR A 247 -6.76 -20.42 25.25
C THR A 247 -6.71 -21.56 26.26
N VAL A 248 -7.72 -21.67 27.11
CA VAL A 248 -7.83 -22.74 28.11
C VAL A 248 -8.05 -24.08 27.39
N LEU A 249 -7.07 -24.97 27.45
CA LEU A 249 -7.16 -26.34 26.92
C LEU A 249 -8.02 -27.23 27.80
N SER A 250 -7.84 -27.11 29.12
CA SER A 250 -8.56 -27.89 30.11
C SER A 250 -8.73 -27.09 31.40
N ALA A 251 -9.88 -27.27 32.05
CA ALA A 251 -10.20 -26.72 33.36
C ALA A 251 -11.09 -27.72 34.11
N GLY A 252 -10.51 -28.47 35.04
CA GLY A 252 -11.25 -29.52 35.76
C GLY A 252 -10.37 -30.39 36.67
N PRO A 253 -10.94 -31.44 37.28
CA PRO A 253 -10.18 -32.41 38.06
C PRO A 253 -9.24 -33.25 37.17
N GLU A 254 -7.96 -33.32 37.53
CA GLU A 254 -6.92 -34.05 36.81
C GLU A 254 -6.00 -34.78 37.81
N GLY A 255 -6.36 -36.01 38.18
CA GLY A 255 -5.52 -36.92 38.99
C GLY A 255 -4.76 -36.25 40.15
N GLY A 256 -3.44 -36.42 40.16
CA GLY A 256 -2.55 -35.87 41.18
C GLY A 256 -2.56 -34.33 41.27
N TYR A 257 -2.87 -33.62 40.18
CA TYR A 257 -2.95 -32.16 40.14
C TYR A 257 -4.19 -31.60 40.84
N GLY A 258 -5.18 -32.43 41.18
CA GLY A 258 -6.44 -31.93 41.73
C GLY A 258 -7.19 -31.09 40.69
N ARG A 259 -7.69 -29.91 41.05
CA ARG A 259 -8.32 -29.00 40.08
C ARG A 259 -7.23 -28.26 39.29
N LEU A 260 -7.12 -28.58 38.02
CA LEU A 260 -6.09 -28.10 37.10
C LEU A 260 -6.67 -27.14 36.07
N VAL A 261 -5.95 -26.07 35.77
CA VAL A 261 -6.12 -25.27 34.54
C VAL A 261 -4.90 -25.49 33.66
N ILE A 262 -5.12 -25.79 32.38
CA ILE A 262 -4.08 -25.83 31.35
C ILE A 262 -4.39 -24.75 30.32
N ILE A 263 -3.44 -23.86 30.05
CA ILE A 263 -3.56 -22.82 29.03
C ILE A 263 -2.56 -23.09 27.90
N ASP A 264 -3.04 -23.09 26.65
CA ASP A 264 -2.20 -23.01 25.45
C ASP A 264 -1.98 -21.56 25.08
N HIS A 265 -0.73 -21.15 25.07
CA HIS A 265 -0.35 -19.78 24.75
C HIS A 265 0.02 -19.62 23.27
N GLY A 266 0.12 -20.70 22.49
CA GLY A 266 0.72 -20.68 21.16
C GLY A 266 2.25 -20.70 21.21
N PHE A 267 2.90 -20.73 20.04
CA PHE A 267 4.37 -20.83 19.91
C PHE A 267 4.99 -22.00 20.70
N GLY A 268 4.23 -23.08 20.89
CA GLY A 268 4.63 -24.26 21.65
C GLY A 268 4.57 -24.11 23.18
N PHE A 269 4.14 -22.97 23.71
CA PHE A 269 4.05 -22.73 25.16
C PHE A 269 2.73 -23.22 25.76
N ARG A 270 2.82 -23.90 26.90
CA ARG A 270 1.68 -24.20 27.76
C ARG A 270 2.01 -23.94 29.21
N SER A 271 1.00 -23.60 30.00
CA SER A 271 1.13 -23.44 31.45
C SER A 271 0.07 -24.25 32.18
N TYR A 272 0.49 -24.81 33.31
CA TYR A 272 -0.33 -25.69 34.15
C TYR A 272 -0.46 -25.04 35.53
N TYR A 273 -1.67 -25.01 36.06
CA TYR A 273 -1.99 -24.43 37.36
C TYR A 273 -2.76 -25.45 38.19
N GLY A 274 -2.06 -26.13 39.10
CA GLY A 274 -2.59 -27.24 39.89
C GLY A 274 -3.02 -26.85 41.30
N HIS A 275 -3.66 -27.83 41.97
CA HIS A 275 -4.10 -27.81 43.36
C HIS A 275 -5.13 -26.71 43.72
N ASN A 276 -5.84 -26.16 42.74
CA ASN A 276 -6.76 -25.05 42.96
C ASN A 276 -7.97 -25.42 43.83
N SER A 277 -8.44 -24.49 44.65
CA SER A 277 -9.70 -24.62 45.38
C SER A 277 -10.90 -24.29 44.49
N VAL A 278 -10.81 -23.31 43.59
CA VAL A 278 -11.89 -22.91 42.67
C VAL A 278 -11.31 -22.61 41.29
N LEU A 279 -11.99 -23.02 40.22
CA LEU A 279 -11.66 -22.69 38.84
C LEU A 279 -12.59 -21.56 38.37
N LYS A 280 -12.03 -20.48 37.82
CA LYS A 280 -12.79 -19.31 37.32
C LYS A 280 -12.90 -19.27 35.80
N VAL A 281 -12.38 -20.30 35.13
CA VAL A 281 -12.36 -20.41 33.67
C VAL A 281 -12.80 -21.79 33.22
N GLN A 282 -13.21 -21.89 31.96
CA GLN A 282 -13.66 -23.12 31.33
C GLN A 282 -12.88 -23.40 30.04
N ARG A 283 -12.90 -24.66 29.59
CA ARG A 283 -12.27 -25.09 28.33
C ARG A 283 -12.77 -24.23 27.15
N GLY A 284 -11.83 -23.82 26.29
CA GLY A 284 -12.07 -22.98 25.12
C GLY A 284 -12.10 -21.48 25.40
N GLN A 285 -12.05 -21.06 26.66
CA GLN A 285 -12.04 -19.64 27.03
C GLN A 285 -10.70 -18.97 26.68
N LEU A 286 -10.76 -17.77 26.09
CA LEU A 286 -9.61 -16.90 25.91
C LEU A 286 -9.27 -16.20 27.23
N VAL A 287 -7.99 -16.18 27.57
CA VAL A 287 -7.47 -15.55 28.78
C VAL A 287 -6.33 -14.60 28.43
N ARG A 288 -6.24 -13.49 29.18
CA ARG A 288 -5.16 -12.52 29.06
C ARG A 288 -4.15 -12.68 30.20
N ARG A 289 -2.90 -12.33 29.96
CA ARG A 289 -1.87 -12.27 31.00
C ARG A 289 -2.34 -11.41 32.18
N GLY A 290 -2.18 -11.94 33.39
CA GLY A 290 -2.61 -11.33 34.64
C GLY A 290 -4.08 -11.57 35.01
N GLN A 291 -4.89 -12.14 34.12
CA GLN A 291 -6.28 -12.50 34.42
C GLN A 291 -6.32 -13.58 35.50
N VAL A 292 -7.21 -13.42 36.49
CA VAL A 292 -7.45 -14.45 37.51
C VAL A 292 -8.17 -15.63 36.87
N ILE A 293 -7.58 -16.81 36.96
CA ILE A 293 -8.08 -18.05 36.34
C ILE A 293 -8.53 -19.07 37.37
N ALA A 294 -8.02 -18.99 38.60
CA ALA A 294 -8.35 -19.91 39.68
C ALA A 294 -8.06 -19.28 41.05
N GLU A 295 -8.41 -20.00 42.11
CA GLU A 295 -8.06 -19.68 43.48
C GLU A 295 -7.22 -20.80 44.07
N MET A 296 -6.16 -20.43 44.79
CA MET A 296 -5.23 -21.37 45.42
C MET A 296 -5.95 -22.29 46.41
N GLY A 297 -5.49 -23.53 46.50
CA GLY A 297 -6.03 -24.52 47.42
C GLY A 297 -5.05 -25.65 47.70
N SER A 298 -5.60 -26.80 48.08
CA SER A 298 -4.85 -28.02 48.39
C SER A 298 -5.62 -29.25 47.90
N THR A 299 -6.15 -29.20 46.67
CA THR A 299 -6.86 -30.34 46.07
C THR A 299 -5.89 -31.32 45.41
N GLY A 300 -6.23 -32.60 45.31
CA GLY A 300 -5.36 -33.61 44.70
C GLY A 300 -4.25 -34.04 45.66
N SER A 301 -3.07 -34.38 45.14
CA SER A 301 -1.92 -34.81 45.94
C SER A 301 -1.13 -33.59 46.43
N SER A 302 -1.56 -33.00 47.55
CA SER A 302 -0.99 -31.77 48.11
C SER A 302 -0.83 -31.87 49.63
N THR A 303 0.26 -31.33 50.18
CA THR A 303 0.55 -31.32 51.63
C THR A 303 0.07 -30.05 52.35
N GLY A 304 -0.42 -29.05 51.59
CA GLY A 304 -0.87 -27.77 52.12
C GLY A 304 -1.22 -26.79 51.00
N ASN A 305 -1.73 -25.60 51.34
CA ASN A 305 -2.15 -24.65 50.32
C ASN A 305 -0.95 -24.13 49.50
N HIS A 306 -0.98 -24.38 48.19
CA HIS A 306 0.01 -23.85 47.25
C HIS A 306 -0.53 -23.83 45.81
N ALA A 307 0.04 -22.96 44.99
CA ALA A 307 -0.11 -23.02 43.54
C ALA A 307 1.04 -23.84 42.97
N HIS A 308 0.72 -25.01 42.42
CA HIS A 308 1.66 -25.76 41.60
C HIS A 308 1.62 -25.22 40.18
N TYR A 309 2.77 -24.77 39.67
CA TYR A 309 2.89 -24.08 38.39
C TYR A 309 3.96 -24.71 37.52
N GLU A 310 3.58 -25.15 36.33
CA GLU A 310 4.51 -25.68 35.33
C GLU A 310 4.48 -24.82 34.07
N VAL A 311 5.63 -24.75 33.39
CA VAL A 311 5.77 -24.16 32.06
C VAL A 311 6.27 -25.25 31.13
N TRP A 312 5.62 -25.39 29.99
CA TRP A 312 5.97 -26.35 28.96
C TRP A 312 6.29 -25.62 27.67
N GLN A 313 7.32 -26.06 26.96
CA GLN A 313 7.68 -25.56 25.65
C GLN A 313 7.94 -26.73 24.70
N TYR A 314 7.25 -26.75 23.58
CA TYR A 314 7.32 -27.83 22.57
C TYR A 314 7.14 -29.23 23.17
N GLY A 315 6.21 -29.37 24.12
CA GLY A 315 5.87 -30.65 24.75
C GLY A 315 6.85 -31.12 25.84
N ARG A 316 7.80 -30.29 26.26
CA ARG A 316 8.72 -30.60 27.38
C ARG A 316 8.53 -29.61 28.53
N PRO A 317 8.52 -30.05 29.79
CA PRO A 317 8.53 -29.15 30.93
C PRO A 317 9.87 -28.41 30.98
N ILE A 318 9.83 -27.14 31.31
CA ILE A 318 11.00 -26.28 31.48
C ILE A 318 10.89 -25.54 32.81
N ASP A 319 12.05 -25.16 33.35
CA ASP A 319 12.12 -24.47 34.65
C ASP A 319 11.32 -23.14 34.63
N PRO A 320 10.19 -23.06 35.37
CA PRO A 320 9.35 -21.87 35.42
C PRO A 320 10.03 -20.68 36.10
N TRP A 321 11.04 -20.93 36.95
CA TRP A 321 11.76 -19.88 37.67
C TRP A 321 12.38 -18.86 36.71
N LYS A 322 12.88 -19.32 35.56
CA LYS A 322 13.48 -18.46 34.52
C LYS A 322 12.49 -17.45 33.91
N PHE A 323 11.20 -17.76 33.96
CA PHE A 323 10.12 -16.94 33.41
C PHE A 323 9.46 -16.06 34.47
N ALA A 324 9.36 -16.57 35.70
CA ALA A 324 8.79 -15.86 36.83
C ALA A 324 9.71 -14.75 37.37
N SER A 325 11.04 -14.95 37.29
CA SER A 325 12.06 -13.98 37.72
C SER A 325 12.49 -12.99 36.64
N ALA A 326 12.09 -13.21 35.38
CA ALA A 326 12.43 -12.31 34.29
C ALA A 326 11.68 -10.97 34.45
N PRO A 327 12.36 -9.82 34.27
CA PRO A 327 11.68 -8.54 34.18
C PRO A 327 10.66 -8.60 33.04
N LEU A 328 9.44 -8.10 33.27
CA LEU A 328 8.44 -7.98 32.20
C LEU A 328 9.08 -7.19 31.04
N PRO A 329 8.98 -7.67 29.78
CA PRO A 329 9.45 -6.90 28.64
C PRO A 329 8.72 -5.57 28.65
N ILE A 330 9.52 -4.53 28.47
CA ILE A 330 9.20 -3.10 28.52
C ILE A 330 7.75 -2.84 28.09
N ARG A 331 7.00 -2.14 28.95
CA ARG A 331 5.59 -1.77 28.69
C ARG A 331 5.52 -1.07 27.33
N THR A 332 4.52 -1.45 26.54
CA THR A 332 4.26 -0.98 25.16
C THR A 332 4.22 0.56 25.04
N GLY A 333 4.13 1.30 26.14
CA GLY A 333 4.27 2.76 26.22
C GLY A 333 5.64 3.31 25.81
N ASP A 334 6.72 2.55 25.93
CA ASP A 334 8.04 3.03 25.51
C ASP A 334 8.19 3.02 23.98
N VAL A 335 7.48 2.14 23.30
CA VAL A 335 7.39 2.13 21.82
C VAL A 335 6.55 3.31 21.31
N VAL A 336 5.51 3.72 22.06
CA VAL A 336 4.69 4.91 21.76
C VAL A 336 5.49 6.20 21.96
N ASN A 337 6.34 6.26 22.98
CA ASN A 337 7.23 7.39 23.20
C ASN A 337 8.34 7.49 22.15
N VAL A 338 8.84 6.35 21.64
CA VAL A 338 9.73 6.34 20.47
C VAL A 338 8.99 6.84 19.23
N ALA A 339 7.78 6.35 18.93
CA ALA A 339 6.98 6.82 17.79
C ALA A 339 6.64 8.33 17.84
N LYS A 340 6.40 8.88 19.04
CA LYS A 340 6.27 10.33 19.26
C LYS A 340 7.58 11.09 19.01
N LYS A 341 8.72 10.51 19.38
CA LYS A 341 10.06 11.09 19.20
C LYS A 341 10.54 11.06 17.75
N VAL A 342 10.02 10.16 16.91
CA VAL A 342 10.31 10.09 15.46
C VAL A 342 9.29 10.87 14.59
N GLY A 343 8.44 11.72 15.18
CA GLY A 343 7.61 12.66 14.42
C GLY A 343 6.40 12.07 13.66
N LEU A 344 6.06 10.78 13.87
CA LEU A 344 4.90 10.13 13.24
C LEU A 344 3.54 10.50 13.87
N GLY A 345 3.53 11.41 14.84
CA GLY A 345 2.36 11.75 15.66
C GLY A 345 1.36 12.75 15.06
N SER A 346 1.55 13.25 13.84
CA SER A 346 0.72 14.36 13.31
C SER A 346 -0.16 14.02 12.10
N THR A 347 -0.03 12.85 11.47
CA THR A 347 -0.78 12.52 10.24
C THR A 347 -1.77 11.37 10.33
N VAL A 348 -1.80 10.62 11.44
CA VAL A 348 -2.82 9.60 11.65
C VAL A 348 -3.77 10.07 12.73
N GLY A 349 -4.93 10.58 12.31
CA GLY A 349 -6.08 10.85 13.16
C GLY A 349 -6.61 9.56 13.78
N LEU A 350 -5.91 9.03 14.79
CA LEU A 350 -6.47 8.06 15.72
C LEU A 350 -7.23 8.86 16.78
N HIS A 351 -8.49 9.15 16.45
CA HIS A 351 -9.45 9.65 17.41
C HIS A 351 -9.58 8.63 18.55
N ASN A 352 -9.15 9.02 19.76
CA ASN A 352 -9.33 8.26 20.98
C ASN A 352 -10.82 7.94 21.17
N ARG A 353 -11.21 6.67 20.97
CA ARG A 353 -12.55 6.15 21.27
C ARG A 353 -12.51 5.11 22.38
N PHE A 354 -11.75 5.35 23.44
CA PHE A 354 -11.70 4.44 24.61
C PHE A 354 -11.56 5.14 25.98
N GLU A 355 -11.70 6.46 26.09
CA GLU A 355 -11.53 7.14 27.40
C GLU A 355 -12.83 7.56 28.12
N ASN A 356 -14.02 7.39 27.54
CA ASN A 356 -15.27 7.73 28.25
C ASN A 356 -16.14 6.49 28.45
N ASN A 357 -15.88 5.68 29.48
CA ASN A 357 -16.95 4.89 30.12
C ASN A 357 -16.64 4.32 31.53
N THR A 358 -15.96 5.08 32.38
CA THR A 358 -15.82 4.73 33.80
C THR A 358 -15.97 5.94 34.70
N GLU A 359 -17.09 6.67 34.58
CA GLU A 359 -17.71 7.41 35.69
C GLU A 359 -19.21 7.55 35.39
N ALA A 360 -20.03 6.63 35.93
CA ALA A 360 -21.42 6.84 36.36
C ALA A 360 -22.09 5.50 36.72
N HIS A 361 -22.53 5.43 37.98
CA HIS A 361 -23.38 4.43 38.65
C HIS A 361 -22.72 3.22 39.30
#